data_AF-A0A4P9YS82-F1
#
_entry.id   AF-A0A4P9YS82-F1
#
_cell.length_a   1.000
_cell.length_b   1.000
_cell.length_c   1.000
_cell.angle_alpha   90.00
_cell.angle_beta   90.00
_cell.angle_gamma   90.00
#
_symmetry.space_group_name_H-M   'P 1'
#
loop_
_entity.id
_entity.type
_entity.pdbx_description
1 polymer ?
#
loop_
_entity_poly.entity_id
_entity_poly.type
_entity_poly.pdbx_seq_one_letter_code
_entity_poly.pdbx_strand_id
1 'polypeptide(L)'
;MAAPSSNASSSSSSSSSSLFNARETADALLEQCVAVICRQCGFDAITRGALDLLKQLVAAYWKEFLGQAARDAELAGRPRPNMNDVRRALERYGLKTVEAHQ
;
A
#
# COMPACT_ATOMS: atom_id res chain seq x y z
N MET A 1 -57.08 -8.12 -21.44
CA MET A 1 -55.67 -8.52 -21.65
C MET A 1 -54.82 -7.27 -21.78
N ALA A 2 -53.96 -6.98 -20.82
CA ALA A 2 -52.87 -6.01 -20.94
C ALA A 2 -51.71 -6.52 -20.07
N ALA A 3 -50.55 -6.73 -20.68
CA ALA A 3 -49.36 -7.31 -20.06
C ALA A 3 -48.69 -6.31 -19.08
N PRO A 4 -48.06 -6.77 -17.99
CA PRO A 4 -47.25 -5.91 -17.14
C PRO A 4 -45.90 -5.60 -17.80
N SER A 5 -45.59 -4.30 -17.87
CA SER A 5 -44.33 -3.76 -18.38
C SER A 5 -43.15 -4.14 -17.49
N SER A 6 -42.21 -4.87 -18.10
CA SER A 6 -40.78 -5.04 -17.83
C SER A 6 -40.18 -4.45 -16.56
N ASN A 7 -39.66 -5.36 -15.72
CA ASN A 7 -38.71 -5.17 -14.64
C ASN A 7 -37.58 -4.19 -15.00
N ALA A 8 -37.44 -3.10 -14.25
CA ALA A 8 -36.21 -2.31 -14.18
C ALA A 8 -35.28 -2.92 -13.12
N SER A 9 -34.47 -3.89 -13.51
CA SER A 9 -33.32 -4.35 -12.69
C SER A 9 -32.18 -3.33 -12.83
N SER A 10 -32.15 -2.34 -11.95
CA SER A 10 -31.01 -1.45 -11.79
C SER A 10 -29.86 -2.20 -11.10
N SER A 11 -28.82 -2.48 -11.90
CA SER A 11 -27.56 -3.07 -11.52
C SER A 11 -26.80 -2.20 -10.52
N SER A 12 -26.64 -2.70 -9.30
CA SER A 12 -25.82 -2.08 -8.25
C SER A 12 -24.81 -3.10 -7.72
N SER A 13 -23.81 -3.45 -8.54
CA SER A 13 -22.76 -4.40 -8.14
C SER A 13 -21.45 -4.22 -8.91
N SER A 14 -21.00 -2.97 -9.11
CA SER A 14 -19.77 -2.68 -9.88
C SER A 14 -18.59 -2.19 -9.03
N SER A 15 -18.82 -1.77 -7.78
CA SER A 15 -17.78 -1.16 -6.93
C SER A 15 -16.92 -2.20 -6.20
N SER A 16 -17.47 -3.38 -5.94
CA SER A 16 -16.77 -4.41 -5.16
C SER A 16 -15.74 -5.18 -6.00
N SER A 17 -16.00 -5.35 -7.29
CA SER A 17 -15.10 -6.07 -8.23
C SER A 17 -13.85 -5.26 -8.59
N SER A 18 -13.97 -3.94 -8.73
CA SER A 18 -12.85 -3.06 -9.03
C SER A 18 -11.84 -2.96 -7.88
N LEU A 19 -12.31 -2.94 -6.63
CA LEU A 19 -11.46 -2.97 -5.43
C LEU A 19 -10.74 -4.32 -5.27
N PHE A 20 -11.41 -5.43 -5.61
CA PHE A 20 -10.81 -6.77 -5.58
C PHE A 20 -9.64 -6.86 -6.57
N ASN A 21 -9.83 -6.34 -7.79
CA ASN A 21 -8.79 -6.27 -8.81
C ASN A 21 -7.62 -5.36 -8.38
N ALA A 22 -7.89 -4.25 -7.70
CA ALA A 22 -6.83 -3.34 -7.23
C ALA A 22 -5.94 -3.99 -6.16
N ARG A 23 -6.51 -4.82 -5.28
CA ARG A 23 -5.74 -5.50 -4.23
C ARG A 23 -4.88 -6.62 -4.79
N GLU A 24 -5.42 -7.42 -5.70
CA GLU A 24 -4.68 -8.51 -6.35
C GLU A 24 -3.54 -7.97 -7.22
N THR A 25 -3.79 -6.89 -7.98
CA THR A 25 -2.74 -6.20 -8.75
C THR A 25 -1.67 -5.59 -7.86
N ALA A 26 -2.04 -4.99 -6.72
CA ALA A 26 -1.08 -4.45 -5.76
C ALA A 26 -0.17 -5.56 -5.15
N ASP A 27 -0.73 -6.73 -4.82
CA ASP A 27 0.07 -7.84 -4.28
C ASP A 27 1.04 -8.40 -5.32
N ALA A 28 0.59 -8.55 -6.58
CA ALA A 28 1.45 -8.99 -7.68
C ALA A 28 2.59 -7.99 -7.98
N LEU A 29 2.30 -6.69 -7.93
CA LEU A 29 3.33 -5.65 -8.10
C LEU A 29 4.32 -5.64 -6.94
N LEU A 30 3.84 -5.80 -5.70
CA LEU A 30 4.69 -5.89 -4.53
C LEU A 30 5.63 -7.11 -4.62
N GLU A 31 5.10 -8.24 -5.07
CA GLU A 31 5.89 -9.45 -5.36
C GLU A 31 7.01 -9.17 -6.36
N GLN A 32 6.70 -8.48 -7.45
CA GLN A 32 7.66 -8.10 -8.47
C GLN A 32 8.72 -7.12 -7.94
N CYS A 33 8.33 -6.13 -7.14
CA CYS A 33 9.24 -5.20 -6.48
C CYS A 33 10.25 -5.92 -5.59
N VAL A 34 9.77 -6.83 -4.72
CA VAL A 34 10.65 -7.61 -3.84
C VAL A 34 11.59 -8.48 -4.66
N ALA A 35 11.10 -9.15 -5.71
CA ALA A 35 11.93 -9.97 -6.58
C ALA A 35 13.04 -9.18 -7.30
N VAL A 36 12.77 -7.93 -7.71
CA VAL A 36 13.78 -7.04 -8.30
C VAL A 36 14.84 -6.66 -7.27
N ILE A 37 14.43 -6.28 -6.05
CA ILE A 37 15.35 -5.92 -4.97
C ILE A 37 16.25 -7.11 -4.62
N CYS A 38 15.69 -8.31 -4.48
CA CYS A 38 16.49 -9.51 -4.19
C CYS A 38 17.54 -9.80 -5.27
N ARG A 39 17.19 -9.65 -6.55
CA ARG A 39 18.17 -9.78 -7.64
C ARG A 39 19.26 -8.72 -7.57
N GLN A 40 18.93 -7.47 -7.24
CA GLN A 40 19.93 -6.41 -7.05
C GLN A 40 20.85 -6.67 -5.85
N CYS A 41 20.36 -7.36 -4.81
CA CYS A 41 21.17 -7.82 -3.69
C CYS A 41 22.04 -9.05 -4.03
N GLY A 42 21.97 -9.59 -5.24
CA GLY A 42 22.78 -10.73 -5.69
C GLY A 42 22.16 -12.11 -5.42
N PHE A 43 20.88 -12.18 -5.05
CA PHE A 43 20.18 -13.46 -4.94
C PHE A 43 19.73 -13.94 -6.32
N ASP A 44 20.10 -15.18 -6.67
CA ASP A 44 19.69 -15.82 -7.92
C ASP A 44 18.23 -16.32 -7.87
N ALA A 45 17.81 -16.81 -6.70
CA ALA A 45 16.44 -17.26 -6.44
C ALA A 45 15.97 -16.92 -5.03
N ILE A 46 14.65 -16.84 -4.86
CA ILE A 46 13.99 -16.66 -3.57
C ILE A 46 12.93 -17.75 -3.36
N THR A 47 12.83 -18.27 -2.14
CA THR A 47 11.77 -19.21 -1.79
C THR A 47 10.44 -18.48 -1.63
N ARG A 48 9.32 -19.14 -1.98
CA ARG A 48 7.99 -18.54 -1.87
C ARG A 48 7.66 -18.06 -0.46
N GLY A 49 8.02 -18.85 0.56
CA GLY A 49 7.82 -18.46 1.95
C GLY A 49 8.60 -17.21 2.37
N ALA A 50 9.85 -17.03 1.90
CA ALA A 50 10.61 -15.81 2.17
C ALA A 50 10.02 -14.60 1.46
N LEU A 51 9.57 -14.78 0.22
CA LEU A 51 8.89 -13.73 -0.55
C LEU A 51 7.60 -13.27 0.14
N ASP A 52 6.76 -14.21 0.59
CA ASP A 52 5.51 -13.89 1.30
C ASP A 52 5.78 -13.18 2.64
N LEU A 53 6.81 -13.60 3.38
CA LEU A 53 7.23 -12.92 4.61
C LEU A 53 7.73 -11.50 4.34
N LEU A 54 8.52 -11.30 3.29
CA LEU A 54 8.99 -9.96 2.90
C LEU A 54 7.81 -9.06 2.49
N LYS A 55 6.84 -9.57 1.73
CA LYS A 55 5.61 -8.83 1.39
C LYS A 55 4.87 -8.39 2.65
N GLN A 56 4.67 -9.30 3.60
CA GLN A 56 4.01 -9.00 4.88
C GLN A 56 4.79 -7.97 5.70
N LEU A 57 6.12 -8.11 5.77
CA LEU A 57 6.99 -7.18 6.48
C LEU A 57 6.93 -5.77 5.89
N VAL A 58 6.98 -5.65 4.56
CA VAL A 58 6.85 -4.36 3.87
C VAL A 58 5.48 -3.73 4.12
N ALA A 59 4.39 -4.51 4.03
CA ALA A 59 3.05 -4.00 4.29
C ALA A 59 2.88 -3.54 5.76
N ALA A 60 3.41 -4.30 6.72
CA ALA A 60 3.41 -3.94 8.13
C ALA A 60 4.21 -2.66 8.39
N TYR A 61 5.42 -2.58 7.82
CA TYR A 61 6.28 -1.40 7.92
C TYR A 61 5.59 -0.14 7.40
N TRP A 62 5.02 -0.17 6.18
CA TRP A 62 4.30 0.98 5.62
C TRP A 62 3.13 1.42 6.48
N LYS A 63 2.35 0.47 7.02
CA LYS A 63 1.22 0.77 7.89
C LYS A 63 1.66 1.46 9.17
N GLU A 64 2.73 0.98 9.80
CA GLU A 64 3.24 1.55 11.05
C GLU A 64 3.86 2.93 10.82
N PHE A 65 4.70 3.05 9.79
CA PHE A 65 5.37 4.28 9.40
C PHE A 65 4.37 5.39 9.00
N LEU A 66 3.44 5.10 8.08
CA LEU A 66 2.44 6.09 7.64
C LEU A 66 1.44 6.41 8.75
N GLY A 67 1.09 5.41 9.57
CA GLY A 67 0.26 5.63 10.76
C GLY A 67 0.93 6.59 11.75
N GLN A 68 2.25 6.51 11.90
CA GLN A 68 2.98 7.43 12.77
C GLN A 68 3.03 8.85 12.20
N ALA A 69 3.26 9.01 10.90
CA ALA A 69 3.21 10.31 10.25
C ALA A 69 1.81 10.94 10.36
N ALA A 70 0.74 10.15 10.22
CA ALA A 70 -0.63 10.61 10.42
C ALA A 70 -0.87 11.09 11.86
N ARG A 71 -0.43 10.33 12.87
CA ARG A 71 -0.52 10.73 14.28
C ARG A 71 0.23 12.03 14.56
N ASP A 72 1.43 12.19 14.02
CA ASP A 72 2.22 13.41 14.21
C ASP A 72 1.52 14.63 13.58
N ALA A 73 0.81 14.44 12.46
CA ALA A 73 -0.02 15.47 11.84
C ALA A 73 -1.24 15.84 12.68
N GLU A 74 -1.94 14.82 13.22
CA GLU A 74 -3.09 15.00 14.11
C GLU A 74 -2.72 15.78 15.38
N LEU A 75 -1.58 15.45 16.00
CA LEU A 75 -1.04 16.18 17.14
C LEU A 75 -0.73 17.66 16.83
N ALA A 76 -0.42 17.95 15.57
CA ALA A 76 -0.18 19.31 15.09
C ALA A 76 -1.47 20.00 14.58
N GLY A 77 -2.65 19.40 14.79
CA GLY A 77 -3.95 19.95 14.38
C GLY A 77 -4.20 19.90 12.88
N ARG A 78 -3.42 19.13 12.11
CA ARG A 78 -3.56 18.99 10.66
C ARG A 78 -4.25 17.68 10.29
N PRO A 79 -5.22 17.67 9.38
CA PRO A 79 -5.91 16.45 8.95
C PRO A 79 -5.08 15.61 7.96
N ARG A 80 -3.97 16.15 7.42
CA ARG A 80 -3.10 15.45 6.48
C ARG A 80 -1.63 15.64 6.87
N PRO A 81 -0.83 14.56 6.85
CA PRO A 81 0.60 14.66 7.12
C PRO A 81 1.33 15.44 6.02
N ASN A 82 2.34 16.20 6.43
CA ASN A 82 3.29 16.87 5.54
C ASN A 82 4.64 16.14 5.53
N MET A 83 5.60 16.67 4.76
CA MET A 83 6.94 16.06 4.65
C MET A 83 7.76 16.11 5.94
N ASN A 84 7.49 17.04 6.85
CA ASN A 84 8.15 17.04 8.15
C ASN A 84 7.63 15.92 9.06
N ASP A 85 6.33 15.61 8.99
CA ASP A 85 5.72 14.50 9.73
C ASP A 85 6.27 13.15 9.23
N VAL A 86 6.38 13.01 7.90
CA VAL A 86 7.04 11.86 7.25
C VAL A 86 8.51 11.75 7.64
N ARG A 87 9.28 12.84 7.59
CA ARG A 87 10.70 12.84 7.96
C ARG A 87 10.89 12.41 9.42
N ARG A 88 10.11 12.97 10.34
CA ARG A 88 10.16 12.60 11.77
C ARG A 88 9.79 11.15 11.99
N ALA A 89 8.79 10.65 11.26
CA ALA A 89 8.45 9.23 11.31
C ALA A 89 9.64 8.37 10.83
N LEU A 90 10.28 8.68 9.69
CA LEU A 90 11.47 7.96 9.21
C LEU A 90 12.63 8.00 10.23
N GLU A 91 12.90 9.15 10.82
CA GLU A 91 13.96 9.33 11.84
C GLU A 91 13.72 8.45 13.07
N ARG A 92 12.46 8.25 13.49
CA ARG A 92 12.12 7.35 14.60
C ARG A 92 12.40 5.87 14.29
N TYR A 93 12.32 5.47 13.02
CA TYR A 93 12.72 4.13 12.58
C TYR A 93 14.23 4.03 12.31
N GLY A 94 15.02 5.05 12.68
CA GLY A 94 16.47 5.05 12.50
C GLY A 94 16.93 5.30 11.07
N LEU A 95 16.02 5.65 10.15
CA LEU A 95 16.36 6.02 8.79
C LEU A 95 16.74 7.51 8.76
N LYS A 96 18.00 7.79 8.43
CA LYS A 96 18.44 9.15 8.15
C LYS A 96 17.99 9.51 6.75
N THR A 97 17.19 10.56 6.59
CA THR A 97 16.95 11.13 5.26
C THR A 97 18.26 11.73 4.77
N VAL A 98 18.90 11.07 3.80
CA VAL A 98 19.98 11.68 3.04
C VAL A 98 19.35 12.88 2.33
N GLU A 99 19.88 14.08 2.54
CA GLU A 99 19.52 15.22 1.72
C GLU A 99 19.86 14.84 0.28
N ALA A 100 18.83 14.55 -0.53
CA ALA A 100 19.01 14.34 -1.95
C ALA A 100 19.54 15.66 -2.50
N HIS A 101 20.85 15.74 -2.73
CA HIS A 101 21.45 16.88 -3.42
C HIS A 101 20.75 17.00 -4.77
N GLN A 102 20.15 18.19 -4.95
CA GLN A 102 19.43 18.63 -6.15
C GLN A 102 20.27 18.50 -7.42
#